data_AF-U9SJI5-F1
#
_entry.id   AF-U9SJI5-F1
#
_cell.length_a   1.000
_cell.length_b   1.000
_cell.length_c   1.000
_cell.angle_alpha   90.00
_cell.angle_beta   90.00
_cell.angle_gamma   90.00
#
_symmetry.space_group_name_H-M   'P 1'
#
loop_
_entity.id
_entity.type
_entity.pdbx_description
1 polymer ?
#
loop_
_entity_poly.entity_id
_entity_poly.type
_entity_poly.pdbx_seq_one_letter_code
_entity_poly.pdbx_strand_id
1 'polypeptide(L)'
;MTKKFIKKIFNSLIIRRSSFKKKVNSRKIQIDTENVPSKVHKVPNKLASYMISEILQEIFNHLADTFPYNGTYDLHAYSNLYSCILVNRHWCRNAIITLWRQPFHPCLNNGQMVVNIYLSFLDEKEQKFLLSRGINYLPSHYISKNYLFDYPSYFKHLHQQNFYFSVENWCQNNLKKRQNDSSYLLMNSLLKLFYKKSGQLNRFKLYNLMGLIGDGMNNLNNLNDKNKYDECSEICKFILPVQQLTITGTYENSSGMILLSKLCTNVRDLCIENFSTAKNIDHIIESQNNLVSLEITNLSDHSTLIIQSILSQSKSLRRIKFYKVLLNLHQH
;
A
#
# COMPACT_ATOMS: atom_id res chain seq x y z
N MET A 1 -2.71 23.37 -1.64
CA MET A 1 -2.10 23.02 -0.34
C MET A 1 -0.69 22.47 -0.60
N THR A 2 0.38 23.00 0.01
CA THR A 2 1.77 22.66 -0.38
C THR A 2 2.26 21.35 0.25
N LYS A 3 3.16 20.59 -0.42
CA LYS A 3 3.81 19.36 0.11
C LYS A 3 4.37 19.54 1.54
N LYS A 4 4.88 20.74 1.84
CA LYS A 4 5.43 21.14 3.15
C LYS A 4 4.37 21.20 4.26
N PHE A 5 3.13 21.56 3.93
CA PHE A 5 2.01 21.64 4.87
C PHE A 5 1.52 20.24 5.27
N ILE A 6 1.30 19.36 4.29
CA ILE A 6 0.91 17.96 4.51
C ILE A 6 1.93 17.24 5.40
N LYS A 7 3.23 17.43 5.13
CA LYS A 7 4.33 16.88 5.95
C LYS A 7 4.27 17.36 7.42
N LYS A 8 4.08 18.66 7.67
CA LYS A 8 4.10 19.24 9.03
C LYS A 8 2.99 18.71 9.93
N ILE A 9 1.80 18.45 9.41
CA ILE A 9 0.68 17.99 10.23
C ILE A 9 0.62 16.47 10.27
N PHE A 10 1.05 15.75 9.22
CA PHE A 10 1.27 14.30 9.32
C PHE A 10 2.20 14.02 10.50
N ASN A 11 3.27 14.80 10.67
CA ASN A 11 4.14 14.78 11.86
C ASN A 11 3.42 15.07 13.18
N SER A 12 2.40 15.94 13.19
CA SER A 12 1.67 16.35 14.41
C SER A 12 0.67 15.32 14.92
N LEU A 13 0.22 14.40 14.06
CA LEU A 13 -0.80 13.40 14.35
C LEU A 13 -0.21 12.06 14.80
N ILE A 14 1.11 11.90 14.74
CA ILE A 14 1.77 10.62 15.00
C ILE A 14 1.89 10.33 16.50
N ILE A 15 2.20 11.32 17.35
CA ILE A 15 2.55 11.09 18.76
C ILE A 15 1.46 11.61 19.72
N ARG A 16 1.13 10.83 20.77
CA ARG A 16 0.40 11.29 21.95
C ARG A 16 1.19 12.41 22.63
N ARG A 17 0.80 13.66 22.44
CA ARG A 17 1.32 14.75 23.29
C ARG A 17 0.71 14.61 24.69
N SER A 18 1.54 14.39 25.69
CA SER A 18 1.19 14.71 27.08
C SER A 18 1.19 16.24 27.24
N SER A 19 0.10 16.78 27.80
CA SER A 19 -0.14 18.20 28.11
C SER A 19 -0.54 19.15 26.97
N PHE A 20 -1.85 19.24 26.73
CA PHE A 20 -2.49 20.56 26.57
C PHE A 20 -2.61 21.17 27.98
N LYS A 21 -1.52 21.70 28.54
CA LYS A 21 -1.59 22.60 29.70
C LYS A 21 -1.14 24.00 29.26
N LYS A 22 -2.05 24.96 29.49
CA LYS A 22 -1.95 26.40 29.22
C LYS A 22 -0.57 26.99 29.50
N LYS A 23 -0.10 27.84 28.59
CA LYS A 23 0.51 29.16 28.91
C LYS A 23 0.49 30.02 27.66
N VAL A 24 -0.59 30.79 27.48
CA VAL A 24 -0.56 32.00 26.65
C VAL A 24 0.00 33.09 27.55
N ASN A 25 1.30 33.39 27.42
CA ASN A 25 1.85 34.64 27.91
C ASN A 25 1.78 35.65 26.77
N SER A 26 0.93 36.65 26.97
CA SER A 26 0.78 37.84 26.16
C SER A 26 2.10 38.61 26.04
N ARG A 27 2.57 38.81 24.81
CA ARG A 27 3.32 40.02 24.44
C ARG A 27 2.52 40.74 23.36
N LYS A 28 1.93 41.86 23.75
CA LYS A 28 1.30 42.83 22.86
C LYS A 28 2.39 43.42 21.97
N ILE A 29 2.21 43.36 20.66
CA ILE A 29 2.79 44.31 19.72
C ILE A 29 1.60 44.86 18.95
N GLN A 30 1.32 46.15 19.17
CA GLN A 30 0.33 46.93 18.45
C GLN A 30 0.81 47.12 17.02
N ILE A 31 0.00 46.74 16.04
CA ILE A 31 -0.05 47.35 14.71
C ILE A 31 -1.53 47.48 14.35
N ASP A 32 -1.87 48.64 13.83
CA ASP A 32 -3.19 49.27 13.84
C ASP A 32 -4.31 48.48 13.15
N THR A 33 -5.48 48.62 13.76
CA THR A 33 -6.77 48.11 13.32
C THR A 33 -7.39 49.03 12.28
N GLU A 34 -7.64 48.54 11.07
CA GLU A 34 -8.81 48.94 10.28
C GLU A 34 -9.87 47.85 10.34
N ASN A 35 -11.08 48.27 10.68
CA ASN A 35 -12.23 47.45 11.01
C ASN A 35 -12.84 46.77 9.78
N VAL A 36 -12.92 45.43 9.80
CA VAL A 36 -13.98 44.67 9.11
C VAL A 36 -14.55 43.66 10.10
N PRO A 37 -15.84 43.72 10.46
CA PRO A 37 -16.43 42.77 11.39
C PRO A 37 -16.75 41.46 10.67
N SER A 38 -15.96 40.42 10.91
CA SER A 38 -16.38 39.05 10.60
C SER A 38 -16.20 38.15 11.83
N LYS A 39 -17.13 38.25 12.78
CA LYS A 39 -17.41 37.16 13.71
C LYS A 39 -18.01 36.00 12.92
N VAL A 40 -17.17 35.20 12.28
CA VAL A 40 -17.57 33.86 11.84
C VAL A 40 -17.65 33.00 13.10
N HIS A 41 -18.84 32.94 13.68
CA HIS A 41 -19.19 31.88 14.61
C HIS A 41 -18.95 30.54 13.90
N LYS A 42 -17.86 29.84 14.25
CA LYS A 42 -17.70 28.41 13.92
C LYS A 42 -18.77 27.65 14.71
N VAL A 43 -19.97 27.55 14.15
CA VAL A 43 -20.93 26.54 14.57
C VAL A 43 -20.22 25.21 14.35
N PRO A 44 -19.96 24.38 15.39
CA PRO A 44 -19.42 23.05 15.18
C PRO A 44 -20.38 22.33 14.24
N ASN A 45 -19.85 21.83 13.12
CA ASN A 45 -20.65 21.18 12.09
C ASN A 45 -21.30 19.92 12.69
N LYS A 46 -22.52 20.08 13.24
CA LYS A 46 -23.25 19.04 13.99
C LYS A 46 -23.48 17.80 13.12
N LEU A 47 -23.69 17.98 11.82
CA LEU A 47 -23.86 16.86 10.89
C LEU A 47 -22.64 15.94 10.88
N ALA A 48 -21.43 16.51 10.89
CA ALA A 48 -20.19 15.76 10.89
C ALA A 48 -19.99 14.91 12.16
N SER A 49 -20.63 15.25 13.28
CA SER A 49 -20.57 14.44 14.52
C SER A 49 -21.58 13.29 14.57
N TYR A 50 -22.63 13.30 13.75
CA TYR A 50 -23.70 12.29 13.78
C TYR A 50 -23.58 11.23 12.68
N MET A 51 -22.68 11.40 11.70
CA MET A 51 -22.49 10.39 10.66
C MET A 51 -21.89 9.10 11.24
N ILE A 52 -22.57 7.99 10.96
CA ILE A 52 -22.16 6.65 11.34
C ILE A 52 -20.86 6.28 10.61
N SER A 53 -19.99 5.52 11.27
CA SER A 53 -18.62 5.23 10.80
C SER A 53 -18.60 4.58 9.41
N GLU A 54 -19.55 3.69 9.14
CA GLU A 54 -19.71 2.96 7.88
C GLU A 54 -19.91 3.91 6.70
N ILE A 55 -20.76 4.92 6.87
CA ILE A 55 -21.01 5.96 5.86
C ILE A 55 -19.75 6.81 5.66
N LEU A 56 -19.05 7.17 6.75
CA LEU A 56 -17.79 7.91 6.65
C LEU A 56 -16.72 7.12 5.90
N GLN A 57 -16.59 5.82 6.18
CA GLN A 57 -15.65 4.96 5.47
C GLN A 57 -15.94 4.94 3.97
N GLU A 58 -17.21 4.87 3.58
CA GLU A 58 -17.60 4.86 2.18
C GLU A 58 -17.29 6.20 1.48
N ILE A 59 -17.61 7.32 2.13
CA ILE A 59 -17.23 8.65 1.64
C ILE A 59 -15.71 8.74 1.48
N PHE A 60 -14.95 8.27 2.46
CA PHE A 60 -13.50 8.31 2.41
C PHE A 60 -12.92 7.38 1.34
N ASN A 61 -13.54 6.22 1.08
CA ASN A 61 -13.17 5.35 -0.04
C ASN A 61 -13.34 6.09 -1.38
N HIS A 62 -14.46 6.77 -1.59
CA HIS A 62 -14.69 7.58 -2.79
C HIS A 62 -13.69 8.73 -2.93
N LEU A 63 -13.29 9.36 -1.82
CA LEU A 63 -12.25 10.39 -1.83
C LEU A 63 -10.85 9.82 -2.10
N ALA A 64 -10.61 8.55 -1.79
CA ALA A 64 -9.32 7.92 -1.92
C ALA A 64 -9.09 7.30 -3.31
N ASP A 65 -10.12 6.69 -3.89
CA ASP A 65 -10.10 6.03 -5.20
C ASP A 65 -10.49 6.98 -6.35
N THR A 66 -9.96 8.22 -6.35
CA THR A 66 -10.24 9.25 -7.36
C THR A 66 -9.83 8.86 -8.78
N PHE A 67 -8.84 7.96 -8.92
CA PHE A 67 -8.48 7.32 -10.19
C PHE A 67 -8.31 5.81 -9.99
N PRO A 68 -9.32 4.97 -10.30
CA PRO A 68 -9.23 3.53 -10.12
C PRO A 68 -8.15 2.87 -11.01
N TYR A 69 -7.67 3.57 -12.04
CA TYR A 69 -6.82 3.00 -13.09
C TYR A 69 -5.38 2.68 -12.68
N ASN A 70 -4.82 3.31 -11.63
CA ASN A 70 -3.41 3.08 -11.25
C ASN A 70 -3.25 2.24 -9.97
N GLY A 71 -4.34 1.95 -9.26
CA GLY A 71 -4.31 1.25 -7.98
C GLY A 71 -3.63 2.04 -6.84
N THR A 72 -3.39 3.34 -7.01
CA THR A 72 -2.75 4.21 -6.01
C THR A 72 -3.52 5.50 -5.75
N TYR A 73 -3.60 5.90 -4.49
CA TYR A 73 -4.09 7.22 -4.13
C TYR A 73 -3.23 8.29 -4.79
N ASP A 74 -3.86 9.24 -5.46
CA ASP A 74 -3.18 10.41 -5.99
C ASP A 74 -2.94 11.46 -4.89
N LEU A 75 -2.29 12.57 -5.24
CA LEU A 75 -2.03 13.67 -4.29
C LEU A 75 -3.30 14.36 -3.79
N HIS A 76 -4.37 14.38 -4.58
CA HIS A 76 -5.65 14.97 -4.21
C HIS A 76 -6.35 14.10 -3.15
N ALA A 77 -6.36 12.78 -3.34
CA ALA A 77 -6.85 11.80 -2.39
C ALA A 77 -6.19 11.96 -1.01
N TYR A 78 -4.85 12.02 -0.96
CA TYR A 78 -4.14 12.26 0.31
C TYR A 78 -4.52 13.61 0.94
N SER A 79 -4.61 14.68 0.13
CA SER A 79 -5.01 16.02 0.61
C SER A 79 -6.44 16.04 1.17
N ASN A 80 -7.36 15.34 0.52
CA ASN A 80 -8.77 15.27 0.89
C ASN A 80 -8.94 14.47 2.19
N LEU A 81 -8.38 13.26 2.26
CA LEU A 81 -8.41 12.42 3.46
C LEU A 81 -7.77 13.12 4.66
N TYR A 82 -6.67 13.81 4.44
CA TYR A 82 -6.04 14.60 5.48
C TYR A 82 -6.92 15.75 5.97
N SER A 83 -7.60 16.45 5.06
CA SER A 83 -8.55 17.49 5.44
C SER A 83 -9.68 16.91 6.30
N CYS A 84 -10.13 15.69 6.00
CA CYS A 84 -11.10 14.95 6.80
C CYS A 84 -10.58 14.66 8.22
N ILE A 85 -9.29 14.33 8.38
CA ILE A 85 -8.70 14.07 9.71
C ILE A 85 -8.80 15.30 10.63
N LEU A 86 -8.77 16.50 10.07
CA LEU A 86 -8.78 17.75 10.84
C LEU A 86 -10.19 18.25 11.22
N VAL A 87 -11.26 17.58 10.77
CA VAL A 87 -12.64 18.01 11.01
C VAL A 87 -13.01 17.88 12.48
N ASN A 88 -12.98 16.66 13.04
CA ASN A 88 -13.24 16.36 14.44
C ASN A 88 -12.64 14.99 14.82
N ARG A 89 -12.72 14.61 16.10
CA ARG A 89 -12.16 13.32 16.59
C ARG A 89 -12.76 12.08 15.92
N HIS A 90 -14.04 12.14 15.54
CA HIS A 90 -14.75 11.02 14.90
C HIS A 90 -14.32 10.82 13.46
N TRP A 91 -14.24 11.91 12.68
CA TRP A 91 -13.70 11.90 11.33
C TRP A 91 -12.21 11.54 11.32
N CYS A 92 -11.43 12.06 12.27
CA CYS A 92 -10.02 11.69 12.47
C CYS A 92 -9.84 10.17 12.58
N ARG A 93 -10.59 9.52 13.47
CA ARG A 93 -10.53 8.07 13.68
C ARG A 93 -10.92 7.26 12.46
N ASN A 94 -11.83 7.76 11.63
CA ASN A 94 -12.28 7.05 10.43
C ASN A 94 -11.37 7.33 9.22
N ALA A 95 -10.99 8.58 8.98
CA ALA A 95 -10.16 8.97 7.83
C ALA A 95 -8.73 8.46 7.95
N ILE A 96 -8.20 8.31 9.18
CA ILE A 96 -6.85 7.76 9.37
C ILE A 96 -6.77 6.30 8.90
N ILE A 97 -7.85 5.52 9.03
CA ILE A 97 -7.92 4.13 8.55
C ILE A 97 -7.70 4.13 7.05
N THR A 98 -8.50 4.89 6.30
CA THR A 98 -8.40 4.97 4.83
C THR A 98 -7.03 5.53 4.40
N LEU A 99 -6.55 6.59 5.04
CA LEU A 99 -5.25 7.20 4.72
C LEU A 99 -4.09 6.19 4.87
N TRP A 100 -4.14 5.35 5.90
CA TRP A 100 -3.08 4.37 6.19
C TRP A 100 -3.28 3.00 5.52
N ARG A 101 -4.33 2.83 4.71
CA ARG A 101 -4.43 1.66 3.81
C ARG A 101 -3.29 1.62 2.80
N GLN A 102 -2.85 2.78 2.31
CA GLN A 102 -1.74 2.93 1.38
C GLN A 102 -0.84 4.10 1.81
N PRO A 103 0.08 3.91 2.77
CA PRO A 103 0.88 5.00 3.34
C PRO A 103 2.11 5.37 2.48
N PHE A 104 2.51 4.49 1.55
CA PHE A 104 3.71 4.65 0.75
C PHE A 104 3.38 5.34 -0.58
N HIS A 105 3.73 6.63 -0.67
CA HIS A 105 3.59 7.38 -1.92
C HIS A 105 4.83 8.25 -2.18
N PRO A 106 5.45 8.14 -3.38
CA PRO A 106 6.72 8.81 -3.67
C PRO A 106 6.64 10.34 -3.54
N CYS A 107 5.50 10.92 -3.94
CA CYS A 107 5.34 12.38 -3.91
C CYS A 107 5.13 12.99 -2.52
N LEU A 108 4.85 12.18 -1.48
CA LEU A 108 4.67 12.67 -0.11
C LEU A 108 6.01 12.93 0.60
N ASN A 109 7.12 12.39 0.08
CA ASN A 109 8.46 12.48 0.66
C ASN A 109 8.49 12.23 2.19
N ASN A 110 7.66 11.26 2.61
CA ASN A 110 7.45 10.84 3.99
C ASN A 110 7.81 9.35 4.20
N GLY A 111 8.30 8.66 3.15
CA GLY A 111 8.58 7.23 3.17
C GLY A 111 9.48 6.81 4.34
N GLN A 112 10.56 7.54 4.62
CA GLN A 112 11.44 7.26 5.75
C GLN A 112 10.71 7.30 7.10
N MET A 113 9.79 8.24 7.28
CA MET A 113 9.01 8.36 8.51
C MET A 113 7.96 7.24 8.60
N VAL A 114 7.30 6.89 7.51
CA VAL A 114 6.37 5.75 7.47
C VAL A 114 7.09 4.45 7.83
N VAL A 115 8.28 4.23 7.26
CA VAL A 115 9.13 3.09 7.61
C VAL A 115 9.50 3.12 9.08
N ASN A 116 9.96 4.26 9.63
CA ASN A 116 10.26 4.40 11.06
C ASN A 116 9.06 4.04 11.96
N ILE A 117 7.86 4.50 11.60
CA ILE A 117 6.65 4.17 12.35
C ILE A 117 6.48 2.66 12.38
N TYR A 118 6.50 1.99 11.23
CA TYR A 118 6.32 0.53 11.19
C TYR A 118 7.45 -0.25 11.87
N LEU A 119 8.70 0.17 11.75
CA LEU A 119 9.82 -0.47 12.44
C LEU A 119 9.68 -0.43 13.97
N SER A 120 9.03 0.62 14.51
CA SER A 120 8.76 0.70 15.94
C SER A 120 7.64 -0.24 16.42
N PHE A 121 6.85 -0.81 15.51
CA PHE A 121 5.85 -1.83 15.82
C PHE A 121 6.38 -3.27 15.72
N LEU A 122 7.63 -3.47 15.28
CA LEU A 122 8.26 -4.79 15.27
C LEU A 122 8.39 -5.33 16.70
N ASP A 123 8.16 -6.64 16.85
CA ASP A 123 8.39 -7.32 18.12
C ASP A 123 9.88 -7.40 18.45
N GLU A 124 10.21 -7.65 19.71
CA GLU A 124 11.60 -7.68 20.18
C GLU A 124 12.45 -8.74 19.46
N LYS A 125 11.83 -9.86 19.07
CA LYS A 125 12.53 -10.95 18.38
C LYS A 125 12.97 -10.50 16.99
N GLU A 126 12.07 -9.87 16.23
CA GLU A 126 12.34 -9.37 14.90
C GLU A 126 13.34 -8.20 14.94
N GLN A 127 13.23 -7.30 15.93
CA GLN A 127 14.22 -6.23 16.12
C GLN A 127 15.62 -6.80 16.41
N LYS A 128 15.75 -7.78 17.31
CA LYS A 128 17.03 -8.45 17.60
C LYS A 128 17.60 -9.15 16.36
N PHE A 129 16.75 -9.79 15.56
CA PHE A 129 17.15 -10.39 14.29
C PHE A 129 17.75 -9.35 13.33
N LEU A 130 17.05 -8.24 13.09
CA LEU A 130 17.53 -7.18 12.21
C LEU A 130 18.84 -6.55 12.70
N LEU A 131 18.97 -6.31 14.01
CA LEU A 131 20.22 -5.83 14.63
C LEU A 131 21.37 -6.80 14.41
N SER A 132 21.14 -8.11 14.57
CA SER A 132 22.17 -9.15 14.32
C SER A 132 22.64 -9.19 12.87
N ARG A 133 21.81 -8.73 11.93
CA ARG A 133 22.14 -8.58 10.51
C ARG A 133 22.80 -7.25 10.18
N GLY A 134 23.15 -6.43 11.18
CA GLY A 134 23.85 -5.16 11.01
C GLY A 134 22.95 -3.99 10.63
N ILE A 135 21.63 -4.15 10.70
CA ILE A 135 20.65 -3.07 10.50
C ILE A 135 20.54 -2.29 11.80
N ASN A 136 21.55 -1.45 12.02
CA ASN A 136 21.65 -0.59 13.19
C ASN A 136 20.70 0.61 13.04
N TYR A 137 20.35 1.28 14.15
CA TYR A 137 19.46 2.46 14.19
C TYR A 137 17.95 2.19 14.00
N LEU A 138 17.48 1.01 14.41
CA LEU A 138 16.04 0.76 14.51
C LEU A 138 15.40 1.66 15.58
N PRO A 139 14.21 2.22 15.32
CA PRO A 139 13.47 2.95 16.35
C PRO A 139 13.06 2.01 17.48
N SER A 140 13.17 2.50 18.71
CA SER A 140 12.80 1.73 19.89
C SER A 140 11.32 1.30 19.82
N HIS A 141 11.05 0.03 20.11
CA HIS A 141 9.67 -0.49 20.10
C HIS A 141 8.76 0.23 21.10
N TYR A 142 9.30 0.83 22.16
CA TYR A 142 8.55 1.63 23.14
C TYR A 142 7.88 2.86 22.51
N ILE A 143 8.42 3.39 21.40
CA ILE A 143 7.85 4.54 20.68
C ILE A 143 6.45 4.21 20.17
N SER A 144 6.19 2.96 19.76
CA SER A 144 4.87 2.55 19.26
C SER A 144 3.76 2.72 20.28
N LYS A 145 4.06 2.53 21.58
CA LYS A 145 3.11 2.73 22.69
C LYS A 145 2.64 4.19 22.82
N ASN A 146 3.40 5.13 22.27
CA ASN A 146 3.06 6.55 22.26
C ASN A 146 2.25 6.97 21.03
N TYR A 147 2.02 6.09 20.06
CA TYR A 147 1.20 6.44 18.91
C TYR A 147 -0.30 6.44 19.25
N LEU A 148 -1.05 7.25 18.50
CA LEU A 148 -2.50 7.37 18.70
C LEU A 148 -3.27 6.18 18.12
N PHE A 149 -2.71 5.51 17.12
CA PHE A 149 -3.36 4.46 16.35
C PHE A 149 -2.43 3.27 16.13
N ASP A 150 -3.02 2.08 15.96
CA ASP A 150 -2.30 0.88 15.52
C ASP A 150 -2.10 0.93 14.00
N TYR A 151 -1.21 1.78 13.54
CA TYR A 151 -0.98 2.04 12.11
C TYR A 151 -0.78 0.78 11.26
N PRO A 152 0.02 -0.24 11.69
CA PRO A 152 0.16 -1.48 10.93
C PRO A 152 -1.18 -2.15 10.62
N SER A 153 -2.14 -2.10 11.55
CA SER A 153 -3.44 -2.77 11.38
C SER A 153 -4.28 -2.21 10.21
N TYR A 154 -4.01 -0.97 9.80
CA TYR A 154 -4.74 -0.31 8.72
C TYR A 154 -4.18 -0.60 7.34
N PHE A 155 -3.00 -1.21 7.24
CA PHE A 155 -2.33 -1.44 5.96
C PHE A 155 -3.08 -2.47 5.11
N LYS A 156 -3.58 -2.06 3.93
CA LYS A 156 -4.42 -2.90 3.06
C LYS A 156 -4.00 -2.91 1.60
N HIS A 157 -3.23 -1.93 1.14
CA HIS A 157 -2.85 -1.78 -0.26
C HIS A 157 -1.32 -1.73 -0.38
N LEU A 158 -0.74 -2.74 -1.02
CA LEU A 158 0.69 -2.83 -1.24
C LEU A 158 1.00 -2.43 -2.68
N HIS A 159 1.77 -1.36 -2.85
CA HIS A 159 2.39 -1.03 -4.13
C HIS A 159 3.89 -1.34 -4.03
N GLN A 160 4.33 -2.41 -4.69
CA GLN A 160 5.66 -2.98 -4.49
C GLN A 160 6.79 -1.95 -4.67
N GLN A 161 6.79 -1.20 -5.78
CA GLN A 161 7.87 -0.25 -6.06
C GLN A 161 7.91 0.89 -5.03
N ASN A 162 6.78 1.53 -4.73
CA ASN A 162 6.70 2.58 -3.71
C ASN A 162 7.17 2.11 -2.33
N PHE A 163 6.83 0.86 -1.97
CA PHE A 163 7.29 0.23 -0.75
C PHE A 163 8.81 0.03 -0.76
N TYR A 164 9.34 -0.60 -1.82
CA TYR A 164 10.78 -0.79 -2.02
C TYR A 164 11.53 0.55 -1.94
N PHE A 165 11.12 1.56 -2.72
CA PHE A 165 11.76 2.88 -2.70
C PHE A 165 11.73 3.54 -1.31
N SER A 166 10.66 3.35 -0.54
CA SER A 166 10.57 3.91 0.82
C SER A 166 11.53 3.24 1.78
N VAL A 167 11.65 1.90 1.72
CA VAL A 167 12.61 1.12 2.53
C VAL A 167 14.05 1.40 2.09
N GLU A 168 14.29 1.42 0.79
CA GLU A 168 15.59 1.74 0.18
C GLU A 168 16.09 3.11 0.61
N ASN A 169 15.23 4.13 0.52
CA ASN A 169 15.55 5.48 0.99
C ASN A 169 15.80 5.50 2.51
N TRP A 170 15.08 4.70 3.30
CA TRP A 170 15.37 4.56 4.72
C TRP A 170 16.77 3.95 4.95
N CYS A 171 17.13 2.89 4.23
CA CYS A 171 18.46 2.28 4.32
C CYS A 171 19.56 3.29 4.01
N GLN A 172 19.44 4.01 2.90
CA GLN A 172 20.42 4.99 2.45
C GLN A 172 20.67 6.10 3.46
N ASN A 173 19.62 6.55 4.16
CA ASN A 173 19.73 7.66 5.12
C ASN A 173 20.17 7.22 6.52
N ASN A 174 20.00 5.95 6.90
CA ASN A 174 20.24 5.50 8.28
C ASN A 174 21.42 4.53 8.42
N LEU A 175 21.78 3.77 7.38
CA LEU A 175 22.82 2.75 7.45
C LEU A 175 24.16 3.29 6.95
N LYS A 176 25.17 3.27 7.83
CA LYS A 176 26.55 3.72 7.48
C LYS A 176 27.29 2.75 6.55
N LYS A 177 27.05 1.46 6.71
CA LYS A 177 27.58 0.39 5.86
C LYS A 177 26.40 -0.45 5.38
N ARG A 178 26.10 -0.35 4.11
CA ARG A 178 25.00 -1.10 3.52
C ARG A 178 25.49 -2.49 3.14
N GLN A 179 24.82 -3.51 3.67
CA GLN A 179 24.90 -4.85 3.09
C GLN A 179 23.93 -4.94 1.92
N ASN A 180 24.28 -5.70 0.88
CA ASN A 180 23.47 -5.82 -0.33
C ASN A 180 22.01 -6.19 -0.04
N ASP A 181 21.76 -6.96 1.03
CA ASP A 181 20.43 -7.50 1.35
C ASP A 181 19.64 -6.67 2.38
N SER A 182 20.16 -5.52 2.83
CA SER A 182 19.55 -4.75 3.94
C SER A 182 18.10 -4.34 3.67
N SER A 183 17.83 -3.85 2.45
CA SER A 183 16.49 -3.43 2.04
C SER A 183 15.53 -4.61 1.95
N TYR A 184 16.02 -5.75 1.48
CA TYR A 184 15.25 -6.99 1.40
C TYR A 184 14.85 -7.51 2.79
N LEU A 185 15.80 -7.59 3.72
CA LEU A 185 15.55 -7.99 5.11
C LEU A 185 14.49 -7.10 5.77
N LEU A 186 14.60 -5.78 5.61
CA LEU A 186 13.62 -4.83 6.15
C LEU A 186 12.24 -5.00 5.52
N MET A 187 12.17 -5.14 4.19
CA MET A 187 10.90 -5.41 3.52
C MET A 187 10.24 -6.67 4.08
N ASN A 188 11.00 -7.76 4.25
CA ASN A 188 10.47 -9.01 4.79
C ASN A 188 9.95 -8.87 6.22
N SER A 189 10.70 -8.23 7.11
CA SER A 189 10.25 -7.99 8.49
C SER A 189 8.98 -7.13 8.53
N LEU A 190 8.87 -6.14 7.66
CA LEU A 190 7.67 -5.31 7.54
C LEU A 190 6.48 -6.06 6.95
N LEU A 191 6.68 -6.93 5.95
CA LEU A 191 5.62 -7.79 5.41
C LEU A 191 5.12 -8.77 6.47
N LYS A 192 6.01 -9.38 7.25
CA LYS A 192 5.66 -10.22 8.42
C LYS A 192 4.83 -9.43 9.43
N LEU A 193 5.21 -8.18 9.71
CA LEU A 193 4.43 -7.29 10.58
C LEU A 193 3.01 -7.05 10.03
N PHE A 194 2.88 -6.72 8.75
CA PHE A 194 1.58 -6.47 8.14
C PHE A 194 0.71 -7.73 8.13
N TYR A 195 1.27 -8.89 7.81
CA TYR A 195 0.58 -10.16 7.92
C TYR A 195 -0.02 -10.39 9.32
N LYS A 196 0.80 -10.19 10.36
CA LYS A 196 0.39 -10.39 11.76
C LYS A 196 -0.64 -9.36 12.25
N LYS A 197 -0.61 -8.12 11.73
CA LYS A 197 -1.37 -6.99 12.29
C LYS A 197 -2.56 -6.54 11.45
N SER A 198 -2.39 -6.52 10.13
CA SER A 198 -3.38 -5.98 9.21
C SER A 198 -4.30 -7.07 8.64
N GLY A 199 -3.97 -8.35 8.83
CA GLY A 199 -4.72 -9.46 8.28
C GLY A 199 -4.56 -9.52 6.76
N GLN A 200 -5.67 -9.59 6.03
CA GLN A 200 -5.65 -9.79 4.58
C GLN A 200 -5.41 -8.49 3.81
N LEU A 201 -4.54 -8.57 2.80
CA LEU A 201 -4.29 -7.53 1.82
C LEU A 201 -5.47 -7.45 0.84
N ASN A 202 -5.95 -6.23 0.55
CA ASN A 202 -7.06 -6.01 -0.37
C ASN A 202 -6.59 -5.77 -1.80
N ARG A 203 -5.56 -4.92 -1.96
CA ARG A 203 -5.01 -4.51 -3.25
C ARG A 203 -3.51 -4.74 -3.30
N PHE A 204 -3.04 -5.31 -4.38
CA PHE A 204 -1.62 -5.52 -4.64
C PHE A 204 -1.24 -5.05 -6.03
N LYS A 205 -0.33 -4.08 -6.12
CA LYS A 205 0.32 -3.69 -7.36
C LYS A 205 1.75 -4.23 -7.38
N LEU A 206 1.96 -5.23 -8.22
CA LEU A 206 3.17 -6.03 -8.33
C LEU A 206 3.96 -5.63 -9.57
N TYR A 207 5.28 -5.48 -9.42
CA TYR A 207 6.20 -5.25 -10.53
C TYR A 207 7.07 -6.47 -10.83
N ASN A 208 7.57 -7.15 -9.79
CA ASN A 208 8.37 -8.37 -9.95
C ASN A 208 8.28 -9.23 -8.67
N LEU A 209 7.64 -10.39 -8.74
CA LEU A 209 7.47 -11.27 -7.57
C LEU A 209 8.81 -11.70 -6.97
N MET A 210 9.80 -12.00 -7.81
CA MET A 210 11.13 -12.43 -7.35
C MET A 210 11.86 -11.31 -6.61
N GLY A 211 11.64 -10.05 -7.00
CA GLY A 211 12.17 -8.91 -6.27
C GLY A 211 11.53 -8.72 -4.88
N LEU A 212 10.41 -9.38 -4.58
CA LEU A 212 9.75 -9.32 -3.28
C LEU A 212 10.13 -10.50 -2.37
N ILE A 213 10.30 -11.70 -2.93
CA ILE A 213 10.50 -12.94 -2.17
C ILE A 213 11.96 -13.46 -2.27
N GLY A 214 12.81 -12.73 -3.01
CA GLY A 214 14.23 -13.05 -3.21
C GLY A 214 14.48 -14.37 -3.95
N ASP A 215 15.74 -14.74 -4.11
CA ASP A 215 16.17 -16.03 -4.70
C ASP A 215 15.74 -17.26 -3.87
N GLY A 216 15.16 -17.06 -2.68
CA GLY A 216 14.62 -18.11 -1.83
C GLY A 216 13.55 -18.96 -2.53
N MET A 217 12.87 -18.41 -3.55
CA MET A 217 11.89 -19.14 -4.37
C MET A 217 12.48 -19.96 -5.51
N ASN A 218 13.77 -19.86 -5.86
CA ASN A 218 14.38 -20.76 -6.86
C ASN A 218 14.32 -22.25 -6.41
N ASN A 219 14.04 -22.50 -5.13
CA ASN A 219 13.81 -23.82 -4.56
C ASN A 219 12.36 -24.34 -4.68
N LEU A 220 11.38 -23.52 -5.12
CA LEU A 220 9.97 -23.92 -5.27
C LEU A 220 9.67 -24.72 -6.55
N ASN A 221 10.64 -24.90 -7.43
CA ASN A 221 10.52 -25.92 -8.48
C ASN A 221 10.41 -27.34 -7.89
N ASN A 222 10.77 -27.53 -6.61
CA ASN A 222 10.55 -28.74 -5.83
C ASN A 222 9.46 -28.49 -4.76
N LEU A 223 8.19 -28.49 -5.17
CA LEU A 223 7.02 -28.36 -4.29
C LEU A 223 6.88 -29.47 -3.22
N ASN A 224 7.78 -30.46 -3.18
CA ASN A 224 7.69 -31.64 -2.32
C ASN A 224 8.44 -31.55 -0.99
N ASP A 225 9.23 -30.49 -0.75
CA ASP A 225 10.10 -30.41 0.42
C ASP A 225 9.51 -29.51 1.53
N LYS A 226 8.77 -30.14 2.47
CA LYS A 226 7.93 -29.46 3.48
C LYS A 226 8.69 -28.60 4.50
N ASN A 227 10.01 -28.75 4.64
CA ASN A 227 10.77 -28.17 5.75
C ASN A 227 11.39 -26.78 5.47
N LYS A 228 11.33 -26.26 4.24
CA LYS A 228 11.78 -24.89 3.87
C LYS A 228 10.65 -23.85 3.80
N TYR A 229 9.43 -24.22 4.18
CA TYR A 229 8.21 -23.49 3.82
C TYR A 229 7.81 -22.35 4.74
N ASP A 230 8.33 -22.23 5.98
CA ASP A 230 7.65 -21.40 7.00
C ASP A 230 7.69 -19.89 6.76
N GLU A 231 8.83 -19.32 6.32
CA GLU A 231 8.96 -17.86 6.16
C GLU A 231 8.33 -17.34 4.86
N CYS A 232 8.48 -18.06 3.76
CA CYS A 232 7.74 -17.78 2.53
C CYS A 232 6.24 -18.02 2.73
N SER A 233 5.84 -18.90 3.67
CA SER A 233 4.43 -19.14 3.98
C SER A 233 3.72 -17.87 4.45
N GLU A 234 4.31 -17.07 5.35
CA GLU A 234 3.63 -15.89 5.91
C GLU A 234 3.45 -14.79 4.86
N ILE A 235 4.50 -14.49 4.08
CA ILE A 235 4.45 -13.49 3.01
C ILE A 235 3.50 -13.95 1.91
N CYS A 236 3.58 -15.22 1.50
CA CYS A 236 2.62 -15.77 0.54
C CYS A 236 1.21 -15.65 1.12
N LYS A 237 0.93 -16.11 2.35
CA LYS A 237 -0.39 -16.02 3.01
C LYS A 237 -0.91 -14.59 3.11
N PHE A 238 -0.04 -13.60 3.23
CA PHE A 238 -0.42 -12.18 3.19
C PHE A 238 -0.89 -11.74 1.79
N ILE A 239 -0.27 -12.28 0.74
CA ILE A 239 -0.56 -11.99 -0.67
C ILE A 239 -1.75 -12.84 -1.21
N LEU A 240 -1.93 -14.08 -0.74
CA LEU A 240 -2.91 -15.07 -1.21
C LEU A 240 -4.37 -14.56 -1.35
N PRO A 241 -4.94 -13.75 -0.43
CA PRO A 241 -6.36 -13.38 -0.48
C PRO A 241 -6.63 -12.09 -1.25
N VAL A 242 -5.68 -11.60 -2.08
CA VAL A 242 -5.85 -10.32 -2.76
C VAL A 242 -7.05 -10.36 -3.72
N GLN A 243 -7.94 -9.39 -3.59
CA GLN A 243 -9.11 -9.26 -4.47
C GLN A 243 -8.81 -8.39 -5.69
N GLN A 244 -7.89 -7.43 -5.55
CA GLN A 244 -7.49 -6.50 -6.60
C GLN A 244 -6.00 -6.63 -6.89
N LEU A 245 -5.66 -7.22 -8.03
CA LEU A 245 -4.28 -7.46 -8.43
C LEU A 245 -3.96 -6.64 -9.69
N THR A 246 -2.95 -5.78 -9.59
CA THR A 246 -2.34 -5.14 -10.74
C THR A 246 -0.95 -5.72 -10.95
N ILE A 247 -0.70 -6.24 -12.14
CA ILE A 247 0.60 -6.77 -12.55
C ILE A 247 1.16 -5.83 -13.60
N THR A 248 2.42 -5.40 -13.46
CA THR A 248 3.03 -4.46 -14.41
C THR A 248 4.52 -4.67 -14.60
N GLY A 249 5.04 -4.40 -15.80
CA GLY A 249 6.46 -4.46 -16.12
C GLY A 249 6.81 -5.43 -17.25
N THR A 250 8.09 -5.45 -17.63
CA THR A 250 8.62 -6.32 -18.70
C THR A 250 9.02 -7.68 -18.10
N TYR A 251 8.10 -8.65 -18.09
CA TYR A 251 8.37 -9.98 -17.55
C TYR A 251 9.06 -10.86 -18.59
N GLU A 252 10.38 -11.04 -18.46
CA GLU A 252 11.09 -12.16 -19.08
C GLU A 252 11.07 -13.42 -18.19
N ASN A 253 10.70 -13.29 -16.91
CA ASN A 253 10.74 -14.38 -15.93
C ASN A 253 9.38 -15.10 -15.79
N SER A 254 9.17 -16.12 -16.61
CA SER A 254 7.96 -16.97 -16.63
C SER A 254 7.66 -17.66 -15.29
N SER A 255 8.70 -18.04 -14.53
CA SER A 255 8.54 -18.79 -13.29
C SER A 255 7.77 -18.03 -12.20
N GLY A 256 8.02 -16.73 -12.07
CA GLY A 256 7.32 -15.87 -11.10
C GLY A 256 5.84 -15.70 -11.43
N MET A 257 5.49 -15.65 -12.71
CA MET A 257 4.09 -15.54 -13.16
C MET A 257 3.32 -16.85 -12.93
N ILE A 258 3.93 -18.00 -13.24
CA ILE A 258 3.34 -19.32 -12.95
C ILE A 258 3.15 -19.52 -11.45
N LEU A 259 4.08 -19.04 -10.63
CA LEU A 259 3.93 -19.11 -9.19
C LEU A 259 2.82 -18.18 -8.70
N LEU A 260 2.74 -16.96 -9.24
CA LEU A 260 1.68 -16.03 -8.91
C LEU A 260 0.30 -16.59 -9.26
N SER A 261 0.15 -17.28 -10.39
CA SER A 261 -1.12 -17.92 -10.78
C SER A 261 -1.53 -19.05 -9.84
N LYS A 262 -0.57 -19.76 -9.26
CA LYS A 262 -0.84 -20.77 -8.22
C LYS A 262 -1.22 -20.14 -6.87
N LEU A 263 -0.67 -18.98 -6.56
CA LEU A 263 -0.88 -18.29 -5.28
C LEU A 263 -2.19 -17.47 -5.28
N CYS A 264 -2.45 -16.71 -6.33
CA CYS A 264 -3.60 -15.81 -6.42
C CYS A 264 -4.69 -16.46 -7.27
N THR A 265 -5.67 -17.12 -6.64
CA THR A 265 -6.77 -17.83 -7.35
C THR A 265 -8.15 -17.20 -7.12
N ASN A 266 -8.24 -16.15 -6.30
CA ASN A 266 -9.50 -15.48 -5.94
C ASN A 266 -9.49 -13.98 -6.28
N VAL A 267 -8.71 -13.58 -7.29
CA VAL A 267 -8.69 -12.19 -7.77
C VAL A 267 -10.02 -11.90 -8.46
N ARG A 268 -10.65 -10.79 -8.07
CA ARG A 268 -11.92 -10.31 -8.65
C ARG A 268 -11.68 -9.19 -9.66
N ASP A 269 -10.72 -8.32 -9.39
CA ASP A 269 -10.28 -7.26 -10.30
C ASP A 269 -8.82 -7.50 -10.69
N LEU A 270 -8.58 -7.95 -11.92
CA LEU A 270 -7.25 -8.15 -12.47
C LEU A 270 -6.91 -7.05 -13.47
N CYS A 271 -5.78 -6.38 -13.26
CA CYS A 271 -5.25 -5.39 -14.16
C CYS A 271 -3.84 -5.79 -14.61
N ILE A 272 -3.59 -5.72 -15.91
CA ILE A 272 -2.33 -6.11 -16.53
C ILE A 272 -1.85 -4.92 -17.36
N GLU A 273 -0.68 -4.36 -17.02
CA GLU A 273 -0.20 -3.11 -17.58
C GLU A 273 1.25 -3.19 -18.07
N ASN A 274 1.53 -2.65 -19.26
CA ASN A 274 2.89 -2.43 -19.77
C ASN A 274 3.71 -3.72 -19.97
N PHE A 275 3.12 -4.72 -20.62
CA PHE A 275 3.80 -5.98 -20.93
C PHE A 275 4.29 -5.98 -22.38
N SER A 276 5.57 -6.30 -22.57
CA SER A 276 6.15 -6.52 -23.89
C SER A 276 5.70 -7.83 -24.52
N THR A 277 5.47 -8.88 -23.71
CA THR A 277 5.02 -10.21 -24.18
C THR A 277 3.83 -10.72 -23.37
N ALA A 278 2.99 -11.53 -24.02
CA ALA A 278 1.80 -12.10 -23.42
C ALA A 278 2.07 -13.38 -22.57
N LYS A 279 3.33 -13.79 -22.42
CA LYS A 279 3.68 -15.11 -21.85
C LYS A 279 3.17 -15.27 -20.43
N ASN A 280 2.40 -16.33 -20.18
CA ASN A 280 1.83 -16.72 -18.87
C ASN A 280 0.78 -15.74 -18.32
N ILE A 281 0.34 -14.74 -19.10
CA ILE A 281 -0.82 -13.92 -18.75
C ILE A 281 -2.10 -14.77 -18.78
N ASP A 282 -2.17 -15.68 -19.74
CA ASP A 282 -3.21 -16.70 -19.85
C ASP A 282 -3.33 -17.52 -18.56
N HIS A 283 -2.22 -18.02 -18.00
CA HIS A 283 -2.23 -18.78 -16.76
C HIS A 283 -2.78 -18.01 -15.56
N ILE A 284 -2.45 -16.72 -15.41
CA ILE A 284 -2.99 -15.92 -14.30
C ILE A 284 -4.48 -15.64 -14.49
N ILE A 285 -4.97 -15.51 -15.73
CA ILE A 285 -6.41 -15.32 -16.00
C ILE A 285 -7.18 -16.63 -15.75
N GLU A 286 -6.70 -17.76 -16.26
CA GLU A 286 -7.35 -19.07 -16.16
C GLU A 286 -7.43 -19.61 -14.73
N SER A 287 -6.43 -19.31 -13.91
CA SER A 287 -6.36 -19.76 -12.52
C SER A 287 -7.38 -19.11 -11.58
N GLN A 288 -8.15 -18.12 -12.04
CA GLN A 288 -9.11 -17.42 -11.19
C GLN A 288 -10.43 -18.19 -11.05
N ASN A 289 -10.91 -18.30 -9.81
CA ASN A 289 -12.18 -18.95 -9.50
C ASN A 289 -13.40 -18.08 -9.86
N ASN A 290 -13.29 -16.75 -9.74
CA ASN A 290 -14.41 -15.83 -9.93
C ASN A 290 -13.94 -14.42 -10.34
N LEU A 291 -13.24 -14.34 -11.47
CA LEU A 291 -12.78 -13.06 -12.01
C LEU A 291 -13.97 -12.23 -12.49
N VAL A 292 -14.17 -11.04 -11.93
CA VAL A 292 -15.31 -10.15 -12.24
C VAL A 292 -14.92 -9.07 -13.23
N SER A 293 -13.69 -8.57 -13.14
CA SER A 293 -13.17 -7.54 -14.00
C SER A 293 -11.77 -7.85 -14.49
N LEU A 294 -11.55 -7.64 -15.78
CA LEU A 294 -10.25 -7.71 -16.41
C LEU A 294 -9.94 -6.39 -17.14
N GLU A 295 -8.76 -5.84 -16.88
CA GLU A 295 -8.23 -4.70 -17.61
C GLU A 295 -6.84 -5.03 -18.16
N ILE A 296 -6.64 -4.84 -19.46
CA ILE A 296 -5.34 -5.05 -20.12
C ILE A 296 -4.95 -3.75 -20.83
N THR A 297 -3.76 -3.26 -20.51
CA THR A 297 -3.24 -2.00 -21.05
C THR A 297 -1.82 -2.15 -21.57
N ASN A 298 -1.52 -1.51 -22.71
CA ASN A 298 -0.21 -1.50 -23.34
C ASN A 298 0.38 -2.92 -23.50
N LEU A 299 -0.36 -3.78 -24.20
CA LEU A 299 0.07 -5.13 -24.52
C LEU A 299 0.42 -5.19 -26.01
N SER A 300 1.68 -5.44 -26.32
CA SER A 300 2.23 -5.40 -27.69
C SER A 300 2.24 -6.74 -28.43
N ASP A 301 2.04 -7.88 -27.75
CA ASP A 301 2.30 -9.21 -28.31
C ASP A 301 1.07 -10.13 -28.41
N HIS A 302 1.13 -11.02 -29.39
CA HIS A 302 0.08 -11.43 -30.31
C HIS A 302 -0.64 -12.74 -29.94
N SER A 303 -0.85 -13.07 -28.67
CA SER A 303 -1.32 -14.42 -28.32
C SER A 303 -2.85 -14.58 -28.38
N THR A 304 -3.31 -15.50 -29.22
CA THR A 304 -4.67 -16.08 -29.19
C THR A 304 -5.00 -16.71 -27.83
N LEU A 305 -3.97 -17.12 -27.07
CA LEU A 305 -4.07 -17.66 -25.72
C LEU A 305 -4.74 -16.70 -24.73
N ILE A 306 -4.56 -15.38 -24.88
CA ILE A 306 -5.26 -14.42 -24.02
C ILE A 306 -6.77 -14.46 -24.29
N ILE A 307 -7.20 -14.63 -25.54
CA ILE A 307 -8.63 -14.71 -25.86
C ILE A 307 -9.22 -15.99 -25.25
N GLN A 308 -8.52 -17.13 -25.36
CA GLN A 308 -8.95 -18.40 -24.77
C GLN A 308 -9.06 -18.33 -23.25
N SER A 309 -8.05 -17.77 -22.59
CA SER A 309 -8.07 -17.57 -21.13
C SER A 309 -9.21 -16.65 -20.69
N ILE A 310 -9.52 -15.59 -21.44
CA ILE A 310 -10.69 -14.73 -21.17
C ILE A 310 -12.00 -15.52 -21.31
N LEU A 311 -12.13 -16.35 -22.34
CA LEU A 311 -13.31 -17.19 -22.54
C LEU A 311 -13.52 -18.19 -21.40
N SER A 312 -12.43 -18.68 -20.78
CA SER A 312 -12.51 -19.55 -19.59
C SER A 312 -13.24 -18.88 -18.42
N GLN A 313 -13.21 -17.53 -18.35
CA GLN A 313 -13.84 -16.71 -17.32
C GLN A 313 -15.23 -16.17 -17.73
N SER A 314 -15.79 -16.62 -18.86
CA SER A 314 -17.05 -16.09 -19.42
C SER A 314 -18.26 -16.10 -18.46
N LYS A 315 -18.31 -17.02 -17.49
CA LYS A 315 -19.41 -17.12 -16.51
C LYS A 315 -19.33 -16.09 -15.39
N SER A 316 -18.13 -15.70 -14.98
CA SER A 316 -17.83 -14.82 -13.84
C SER A 316 -17.62 -13.37 -14.28
N LEU A 317 -17.01 -13.17 -15.45
CA LEU A 317 -16.59 -11.87 -15.95
C LEU A 317 -17.80 -10.96 -16.22
N ARG A 318 -17.70 -9.70 -15.82
CA ARG A 318 -18.74 -8.66 -15.97
C ARG A 318 -18.20 -7.40 -16.64
N ARG A 319 -16.90 -7.15 -16.52
CA ARG A 319 -16.23 -6.00 -17.12
C ARG A 319 -14.93 -6.42 -17.79
N ILE A 320 -14.75 -5.98 -19.02
CA ILE A 320 -13.49 -6.13 -19.76
C ILE A 320 -13.12 -4.77 -20.32
N LYS A 321 -11.87 -4.36 -20.12
CA LYS A 321 -11.35 -3.12 -20.70
C LYS A 321 -10.00 -3.37 -21.37
N PHE A 322 -9.89 -2.91 -22.60
CA PHE A 322 -8.63 -2.91 -23.35
C PHE A 322 -8.22 -1.48 -23.63
N TYR A 323 -6.93 -1.17 -23.46
CA TYR A 323 -6.37 0.12 -23.82
C TYR A 323 -5.00 -0.05 -24.47
N LYS A 324 -4.85 0.38 -25.73
CA LYS A 324 -3.62 0.19 -26.51
C LYS A 324 -3.17 -1.28 -26.51
N VAL A 325 -4.09 -2.16 -26.90
CA VAL A 325 -3.87 -3.61 -27.01
C VAL A 325 -3.96 -3.99 -28.48
N LEU A 326 -2.95 -4.71 -28.96
CA LEU A 326 -2.91 -5.26 -30.32
C LEU A 326 -3.14 -6.78 -30.23
N LEU A 327 -4.33 -7.24 -30.62
CA LEU A 327 -4.66 -8.66 -30.73
C LEU A 327 -4.61 -9.07 -32.20
N ASN A 328 -3.71 -9.97 -32.58
CA ASN A 328 -3.73 -10.57 -33.92
C ASN A 328 -4.74 -11.71 -33.93
N LEU A 329 -5.89 -11.47 -34.55
CA LEU A 329 -6.85 -12.51 -34.89
C LEU A 329 -6.40 -13.16 -36.20
N HIS A 330 -5.35 -14.00 -36.17
CA HIS A 330 -5.05 -14.80 -37.36
C HIS A 330 -6.23 -15.75 -37.60
N GLN A 331 -6.87 -15.58 -38.76
CA GLN A 331 -7.83 -16.53 -39.31
C GLN A 331 -7.07 -17.78 -39.76
N HIS A 332 -7.33 -18.87 -39.04
CA HIS A 332 -7.01 -20.27 -39.35
C HIS A 332 -5.55 -20.72 -39.37
#